data_AF-A0A5J4N442-F1
#
_entry.id   AF-A0A5J4N442-F1
#
_cell.length_a   1.000
_cell.length_b   1.000
_cell.length_c   1.000
_cell.angle_alpha   90.00
_cell.angle_beta   90.00
_cell.angle_gamma   90.00
#
_symmetry.space_group_name_H-M   'P 1'
#
loop_
_entity.id
_entity.type
_entity.pdbx_description
1 polymer ?
#
loop_
_entity_poly.entity_id
_entity_poly.type
_entity_poly.pdbx_seq_one_letter_code
_entity_poly.pdbx_strand_id
1 'polypeptide(L)'
;LLTCYEHWIDRVKRDVPADRPLVFQVRNGWKPLCEFLSVPVPTQPFPKADKRAELVTLLTFWCGMMRLVRWEMCSVVSLLVVFVLFRLF
;
A
#
# COMPACT_ATOMS: atom_id res chain seq x y z
N LEU A 1 1.94 -19.73 -4.85
CA LEU A 1 1.61 -18.33 -5.21
C LEU A 1 2.38 -17.88 -6.45
N LEU A 2 3.71 -17.89 -6.44
CA LEU A 2 4.55 -17.52 -7.61
C LEU A 2 4.26 -18.38 -8.85
N THR A 3 4.14 -19.69 -8.68
CA THR A 3 3.82 -20.63 -9.79
C THR A 3 2.46 -20.38 -10.45
N CYS A 4 1.45 -19.96 -9.67
CA CYS A 4 0.14 -19.59 -10.23
C CYS A 4 0.19 -18.29 -11.03
N TYR A 5 1.01 -17.33 -10.60
CA TYR A 5 1.21 -16.05 -11.28
C TYR A 5 1.92 -16.24 -12.62
N GLU A 6 2.99 -17.03 -12.65
CA GLU A 6 3.72 -17.37 -13.88
C GLU A 6 2.80 -18.11 -14.87
N HIS A 7 2.09 -19.15 -14.42
CA HIS A 7 1.13 -19.86 -15.26
C HIS A 7 0.01 -18.97 -15.82
N TRP A 8 -0.46 -17.98 -15.06
CA TRP A 8 -1.47 -17.04 -15.53
C TRP A 8 -0.91 -16.13 -16.63
N ILE A 9 0.30 -15.57 -16.44
CA ILE A 9 0.98 -14.77 -17.47
C ILE A 9 1.16 -15.58 -18.76
N ASP A 10 1.61 -16.83 -18.65
CA ASP A 10 1.86 -17.68 -19.81
C ASP A 10 0.58 -18.13 -20.51
N ARG A 11 -0.54 -18.23 -19.77
CA ARG A 11 -1.86 -18.41 -20.38
C ARG A 11 -2.27 -17.16 -21.16
N VAL A 12 -2.20 -15.99 -20.55
CA VAL A 12 -2.57 -14.71 -21.20
C VAL A 12 -1.74 -14.48 -22.46
N LYS A 13 -0.43 -14.76 -22.43
CA LYS A 13 0.44 -14.63 -23.62
C LYS A 13 0.06 -15.57 -24.77
N ARG A 14 -0.47 -16.75 -24.48
CA ARG A 14 -0.91 -17.72 -25.50
C ARG A 14 -2.26 -17.36 -26.10
N ASP A 15 -3.16 -16.82 -25.29
CA ASP A 15 -4.54 -16.52 -25.71
C ASP A 15 -4.64 -15.18 -26.47
N VAL A 16 -3.69 -14.27 -26.28
CA VAL A 16 -3.65 -12.98 -26.99
C VAL A 16 -3.03 -13.14 -28.38
N PRO A 17 -3.71 -12.71 -29.46
CA PRO A 17 -3.17 -12.70 -30.82
C PRO A 17 -1.81 -12.00 -30.92
N ALA A 18 -0.85 -12.58 -31.64
CA ALA A 18 0.55 -12.15 -31.68
C ALA A 18 0.76 -10.71 -32.21
N ASP A 19 -0.24 -10.13 -32.86
CA ASP A 19 -0.24 -8.75 -33.35
C ASP A 19 -0.48 -7.69 -32.25
N ARG A 20 -0.82 -8.10 -31.00
CA ARG A 20 -1.29 -7.16 -29.94
C ARG A 20 -0.71 -7.27 -28.52
N PRO A 21 0.27 -8.12 -28.16
CA PRO A 21 0.70 -8.15 -26.76
C PRO A 21 1.80 -7.12 -26.50
N LEU A 22 1.44 -5.96 -25.93
CA LEU A 22 2.42 -5.12 -25.24
C LEU A 22 2.63 -5.64 -23.82
N VAL A 23 3.74 -6.35 -23.59
CA VAL A 23 4.20 -6.65 -22.23
C VAL A 23 4.86 -5.40 -21.65
N PHE A 24 4.03 -4.53 -21.07
CA PHE A 24 4.47 -3.25 -20.52
C PHE A 24 4.93 -3.36 -19.06
N GLN A 25 6.11 -2.80 -18.77
CA GLN A 25 6.59 -2.63 -17.39
C GLN A 25 6.38 -1.18 -16.96
N VAL A 26 5.69 -0.98 -15.83
CA VAL A 26 5.34 0.34 -15.28
C VAL A 26 6.56 1.28 -15.13
N ARG A 27 7.75 0.72 -14.88
CA ARG A 27 9.01 1.46 -14.76
C ARG A 27 9.49 2.13 -16.05
N ASN A 28 8.98 1.70 -17.20
CA ASN A 28 9.41 2.22 -18.50
C ASN A 28 8.72 3.55 -18.88
N GLY A 29 7.77 4.04 -18.07
CA GLY A 29 7.10 5.31 -18.27
C GLY A 29 6.20 5.34 -19.52
N TRP A 30 5.90 6.55 -20.02
CA TRP A 30 4.95 6.74 -21.13
C TRP A 30 5.42 6.18 -22.47
N LYS A 31 6.73 6.23 -22.73
CA LYS A 31 7.29 6.04 -24.08
C LYS A 31 6.84 4.74 -24.79
N PRO A 32 7.05 3.53 -24.24
CA PRO A 32 6.68 2.30 -24.93
C PRO A 32 5.16 2.06 -24.98
N LEU A 33 4.39 2.66 -24.07
CA LEU A 33 2.93 2.58 -24.08
C LEU A 33 2.35 3.48 -25.19
N CYS A 34 2.86 4.70 -25.31
CA CYS A 34 2.47 5.66 -26.33
C CYS A 34 2.87 5.19 -27.73
N GLU A 35 4.07 4.62 -27.90
CA GLU A 35 4.52 4.02 -29.16
C GLU A 35 3.61 2.87 -29.62
N PHE A 36 3.23 1.97 -28.71
CA PHE A 36 2.32 0.87 -29.02
C PHE A 36 0.91 1.34 -29.41
N LEU A 37 0.41 2.37 -28.72
CA LEU A 37 -0.92 2.93 -28.96
C LEU A 37 -0.95 3.96 -30.12
N SER A 38 0.20 4.29 -30.72
CA SER A 38 0.35 5.34 -31.73
C SER A 38 -0.22 6.70 -31.29
N VAL A 39 -0.05 7.05 -30.01
CA VAL A 39 -0.48 8.33 -29.42
C VAL A 39 0.72 9.17 -29.00
N PRO A 40 0.60 10.52 -28.97
CA PRO A 40 1.69 11.37 -28.49
C PRO A 40 1.99 11.13 -27.01
N VAL A 41 3.27 11.24 -26.64
CA VAL A 41 3.70 11.19 -25.23
C VAL A 41 3.24 12.46 -24.52
N PRO A 42 2.48 12.35 -23.42
CA PRO A 42 2.04 13.54 -22.70
C PRO A 42 3.19 14.17 -21.92
N THR A 43 3.16 15.48 -21.72
CA THR A 43 4.19 16.24 -20.99
C THR A 43 4.19 15.94 -19.48
N GLN A 44 3.11 15.34 -18.96
CA GLN A 44 2.97 15.01 -17.55
C GLN A 44 3.82 13.79 -17.14
N PRO A 45 4.35 13.74 -15.90
CA PRO A 45 5.08 12.58 -15.41
C PRO A 45 4.19 11.33 -15.38
N PHE A 46 4.79 10.15 -15.55
CA PHE A 46 4.04 8.89 -15.47
C PHE A 46 3.46 8.71 -14.07
N PRO A 47 2.14 8.42 -13.92
CA PRO A 47 1.47 8.42 -12.64
C PRO A 47 2.06 7.33 -11.73
N LYS A 48 2.53 7.73 -10.56
CA LYS A 48 3.03 6.81 -9.53
C LYS A 48 1.95 6.62 -8.48
N ALA A 49 1.05 5.67 -8.70
CA ALA A 49 0.03 5.32 -7.73
C ALA A 49 0.65 4.46 -6.61
N ASP A 50 1.24 5.10 -5.60
CA ASP A 50 1.83 4.41 -4.45
C ASP A 50 0.76 4.06 -3.41
N LYS A 51 -0.13 3.12 -3.76
CA LYS A 51 -1.17 2.60 -2.84
C LYS A 51 -0.57 2.00 -1.56
N ARG A 52 0.72 1.66 -1.58
CA ARG A 52 1.44 1.15 -0.42
C ARG A 52 1.75 2.25 0.58
N ALA A 53 2.08 3.45 0.13
CA ALA A 53 2.35 4.59 1.01
C ALA A 53 1.12 4.98 1.85
N GLU A 54 -0.07 4.95 1.25
CA GLU A 54 -1.33 5.21 1.95
C GLU A 54 -1.63 4.14 3.00
N LEU A 55 -1.50 2.86 2.64
CA LEU A 55 -1.66 1.75 3.58
C LEU A 55 -0.65 1.83 4.74
N VAL A 56 0.61 2.13 4.44
CA VAL A 56 1.66 2.29 5.46
C VAL A 56 1.36 3.46 6.38
N THR A 57 0.84 4.58 5.85
CA THR A 57 0.48 5.77 6.65
C THR A 57 -0.65 5.48 7.62
N LEU A 58 -1.69 4.76 7.16
CA LEU A 58 -2.79 4.33 8.02
C LEU A 58 -2.30 3.36 9.12
N LEU A 59 -1.44 2.40 8.76
CA LEU A 59 -0.91 1.42 9.70
C LEU A 59 0.03 2.06 10.74
N THR A 60 0.92 2.98 10.34
CA THR A 60 1.81 3.68 11.27
C THR A 60 1.04 4.61 12.19
N PHE A 61 0.00 5.28 11.68
CA PHE A 61 -0.91 6.09 12.49
C PHE A 61 -1.63 5.24 13.54
N TRP A 62 -2.20 4.10 13.14
CA TRP A 62 -2.89 3.19 14.07
C TRP A 62 -1.95 2.61 15.13
N CYS A 63 -0.76 2.16 14.74
CA CYS A 63 0.26 1.67 15.67
C CYS A 63 0.78 2.76 16.62
N GLY A 64 0.93 4.00 16.13
CA GLY A 64 1.33 5.15 16.95
C GLY A 64 0.26 5.57 17.96
N MET A 65 -0.99 5.58 17.54
CA MET A 65 -2.15 5.92 18.37
C MET A 65 -2.33 4.92 19.52
N MET A 66 -2.16 3.61 19.27
CA MET A 66 -2.16 2.59 20.32
C MET A 66 -1.03 2.79 21.37
N ARG A 67 0.09 3.40 20.98
CA ARG A 67 1.21 3.73 21.89
C ARG A 67 0.87 4.86 22.86
N LEU A 68 0.14 5.87 22.40
CA LEU A 68 -0.29 7.01 23.21
C LEU A 68 -1.44 6.61 24.17
N VAL A 69 -2.42 5.87 23.66
CA VAL A 69 -3.54 5.36 24.46
C VAL A 69 -3.06 4.41 25.58
N ARG A 70 -1.97 3.67 25.35
CA ARG A 70 -1.36 2.80 26.37
C ARG A 70 -0.72 3.55 27.54
N TRP A 71 -0.24 4.77 27.34
CA TRP A 71 0.38 5.57 28.42
C TRP A 71 -0.69 6.20 29.32
N GLU A 72 -1.72 6.79 28.72
CA GLU A 72 -2.83 7.43 29.44
C GLU A 72 -3.59 6.44 30.33
N MET A 73 -3.85 5.23 29.82
CA MET A 73 -4.56 4.20 30.58
C MET A 73 -3.78 3.70 31.80
N CYS A 74 -2.45 3.58 31.72
CA CYS A 74 -1.62 3.19 32.87
C CYS A 74 -1.58 4.28 33.95
N SER A 75 -1.53 5.56 33.56
CA SER A 75 -1.55 6.69 34.49
C SER A 75 -2.87 6.76 35.26
N VAL A 76 -4.00 6.67 34.55
CA VAL A 76 -5.34 6.74 35.15
C VAL A 76 -5.58 5.58 36.12
N VAL A 77 -5.24 4.34 35.74
CA VAL A 77 -5.39 3.17 36.62
C VAL A 77 -4.54 3.33 37.89
N SER A 78 -3.30 3.81 37.76
CA SER A 78 -2.41 4.01 38.91
C SER A 78 -2.97 5.08 39.87
N LEU A 79 -3.44 6.20 39.33
CA LEU A 79 -4.06 7.28 40.12
C LEU A 79 -5.34 6.81 40.83
N LEU A 80 -6.18 6.03 40.14
CA LEU A 80 -7.39 5.46 40.72
C LEU A 80 -7.07 4.49 41.87
N VAL A 81 -6.06 3.63 41.71
CA VAL A 81 -5.63 2.71 42.78
C VAL A 81 -5.14 3.48 44.01
N VAL A 82 -4.30 4.50 43.81
CA VAL A 82 -3.82 5.35 44.90
C VAL A 82 -4.98 6.07 45.60
N PHE A 83 -5.93 6.62 44.84
CA PHE A 83 -7.11 7.28 45.39
C PHE A 83 -7.98 6.33 46.22
N VAL A 84 -8.19 5.11 45.75
CA VAL A 84 -8.96 4.08 46.47
C VAL A 84 -8.25 3.66 47.76
N LEU A 85 -6.94 3.44 47.70
CA LEU A 85 -6.15 3.08 48.90
C LEU A 85 -6.15 4.20 49.95
N PHE A 86 -6.05 5.46 49.54
CA PHE A 86 -6.13 6.62 50.43
C PHE A 86 -7.52 6.80 51.06
N ARG A 87 -8.58 6.28 50.41
CA ARG A 87 -9.94 6.31 50.95
C ARG A 87 -10.25 5.14 51.90
N LEU A 88 -9.46 4.07 51.84
CA LEU A 88 -9.63 2.88 52.68
C LEU A 88 -8.81 2.93 53.98
N PHE A 89 -7.78 3.78 54.04
CA PHE A 89 -6.99 4.10 55.24
C PHE A 89 -7.44 5.42 55.86
#